data_AF-A0A355AHC0-F1
#
_entry.id   AF-A0A355AHC0-F1
#
_cell.length_a   1.000
_cell.length_b   1.000
_cell.length_c   1.000
_cell.angle_alpha   90.00
_cell.angle_beta   90.00
_cell.angle_gamma   90.00
#
_symmetry.space_group_name_H-M   'P 1'
#
loop_
_entity.id
_entity.type
_entity.pdbx_description
1 polymer ?
#
loop_
_entity_poly.entity_id
_entity_poly.type
_entity_poly.pdbx_seq_one_letter_code
_entity_poly.pdbx_strand_id
1 'polypeptide(L)'
;MKKTVIKLAIIFAVSFGLNGVVQAETEYESNNVELNQNFKNVDIKVVIEAVAKLTGRNYIIDQRVKGKVTLIAPKAMSPKSLNETLMSILRVHGYVAIPGENAISIVPANLARDRISYKGENLEKDSWITEVIEVRNVSASKLVAVLRPLVAREGHLVAMQESNNLIVTDSIKNISRIKKIIRKVDVNTAAGYEILKVRHGSAEEMVKTIKSVMPKPTAGVDLKINFDERSNNIVLSGDSKTRKGIVSLISQLDIPIESAGRVQVVYLRYAKAEDLVPVLQKISTNRSLLNSADENSSGVK
;
A
#
# COMPACT_ATOMS: atom_id res chain seq x y z
N MET A 1 -8.81 73.40 28.23
CA MET A 1 -9.52 72.28 28.86
C MET A 1 -8.56 71.13 29.06
N LYS A 2 -8.38 70.77 30.34
CA LYS A 2 -7.83 69.55 30.94
C LYS A 2 -6.59 68.88 30.32
N LYS A 3 -5.46 69.28 30.94
CA LYS A 3 -4.17 68.59 31.00
C LYS A 3 -4.29 67.26 31.75
N THR A 4 -3.56 66.30 31.21
CA THR A 4 -2.96 65.07 31.76
C THR A 4 -2.91 64.98 33.28
N VAL A 5 -3.47 63.91 33.85
CA VAL A 5 -3.26 63.50 35.25
C VAL A 5 -2.30 62.32 35.27
N ILE A 6 -1.11 62.58 35.80
CA ILE A 6 -0.08 61.61 36.18
C ILE A 6 -0.53 60.98 37.52
N LYS A 7 -0.62 59.65 37.57
CA LYS A 7 -0.65 58.91 38.85
C LYS A 7 0.64 58.12 38.98
N LEU A 8 1.55 58.71 39.76
CA LEU A 8 2.81 58.16 40.22
C LEU A 8 2.52 57.31 41.47
N ALA A 9 2.65 55.99 41.37
CA ALA A 9 2.66 55.11 42.54
C ALA A 9 4.12 54.80 42.89
N ILE A 10 4.59 55.49 43.93
CA ILE A 10 5.88 55.24 44.59
C ILE A 10 5.65 54.05 45.55
N ILE A 11 6.32 52.92 45.31
CA ILE A 11 6.55 51.92 46.35
C ILE A 11 8.05 51.86 46.61
N PHE A 12 8.40 52.30 47.81
CA PHE A 12 9.71 52.31 48.41
C PHE A 12 9.95 50.90 49.00
N ALA A 13 10.95 50.17 48.51
CA ALA A 13 11.47 48.98 49.17
C ALA A 13 12.99 49.10 49.27
N VAL A 14 13.47 49.25 50.51
CA VAL A 14 14.88 49.38 50.89
C VAL A 14 15.52 47.99 50.97
N SER A 15 16.64 47.87 50.26
CA SER A 15 17.82 46.99 50.43
C SER A 15 17.70 45.59 51.05
N PHE A 16 18.06 44.59 50.24
CA PHE A 16 19.13 43.64 50.61
C PHE A 16 19.79 43.11 49.32
N GLY A 17 21.12 43.21 49.24
CA GLY A 17 21.88 42.75 48.08
C GLY A 17 21.99 41.23 48.02
N LEU A 18 21.95 40.68 46.81
CA LEU A 18 22.72 39.50 46.41
C LEU A 18 22.78 39.44 44.88
N ASN A 19 23.92 39.04 44.35
CA ASN A 19 24.25 38.90 42.93
C ASN A 19 23.15 38.25 42.09
N GLY A 20 22.82 38.90 40.97
CA GLY A 20 22.04 38.31 39.89
C GLY A 20 22.18 39.18 38.64
N VAL A 21 22.84 38.63 37.62
CA VAL A 21 22.82 39.18 36.26
C VAL A 21 21.37 39.15 35.80
N VAL A 22 20.69 40.30 35.84
CA VAL A 22 19.35 40.44 35.27
C VAL A 22 19.54 40.65 33.78
N GLN A 23 19.36 39.56 33.03
CA GLN A 23 19.09 39.59 31.60
C GLN A 23 17.80 40.39 31.40
N ALA A 24 17.90 41.55 30.75
CA ALA A 24 16.73 42.29 30.31
C ALA A 24 16.06 41.49 29.19
N GLU A 25 15.05 40.69 29.54
CA GLU A 25 14.08 40.20 28.57
C GLU A 25 13.27 41.41 28.11
N THR A 26 13.51 41.84 26.87
CA THR A 26 12.60 42.75 26.17
C THR A 26 11.26 42.04 26.03
N GLU A 27 10.34 42.38 26.93
CA GLU A 27 8.93 42.03 26.86
C GLU A 27 8.36 42.69 25.60
N TYR A 28 8.26 41.93 24.51
CA TYR A 28 7.50 42.35 23.34
C TYR A 28 6.04 42.38 23.75
N GLU A 29 5.53 43.59 24.03
CA GLU A 29 4.09 43.87 24.11
C GLU A 29 3.43 43.32 22.85
N SER A 30 2.89 42.11 22.97
CA SER A 30 2.04 41.50 21.98
C SER A 30 0.75 42.29 22.05
N ASN A 31 0.66 43.38 21.28
CA ASN A 31 -0.62 44.00 20.95
C ASN A 31 -1.50 42.87 20.42
N ASN A 32 -2.40 42.39 21.29
CA ASN A 32 -3.24 41.24 21.02
C ASN A 32 -4.38 41.74 20.12
N VAL A 33 -4.03 41.98 18.85
CA VAL A 33 -4.96 42.46 17.84
C VAL A 33 -5.77 41.26 17.38
N GLU A 34 -6.89 41.04 18.05
CA GLU A 34 -7.84 40.00 17.66
C GLU A 34 -8.69 40.49 16.49
N LEU A 35 -8.76 39.70 15.41
CA LEU A 35 -9.59 40.03 14.25
C LEU A 35 -10.95 39.33 14.35
N ASN A 36 -12.02 40.12 14.44
CA ASN A 36 -13.40 39.67 14.30
C ASN A 36 -14.00 40.19 12.98
N GLN A 37 -13.38 39.81 11.85
CA GLN A 37 -13.86 40.20 10.52
C GLN A 37 -14.32 38.98 9.72
N ASN A 38 -15.52 39.11 9.16
CA ASN A 38 -16.06 38.18 8.19
C ASN A 38 -15.76 38.70 6.78
N PHE A 39 -15.20 37.84 5.92
CA PHE A 39 -15.00 38.16 4.51
C PHE A 39 -16.10 37.50 3.70
N LYS A 40 -16.87 38.27 2.93
CA LYS A 40 -17.91 37.75 2.03
C LYS A 40 -17.59 38.18 0.61
N ASN A 41 -17.24 37.22 -0.25
CA ASN A 41 -16.95 37.46 -1.66
C ASN A 41 -15.85 38.51 -1.91
N VAL A 42 -14.82 38.50 -1.07
CA VAL A 42 -13.71 39.47 -1.07
C VAL A 42 -12.55 38.93 -1.92
N ASP A 43 -11.82 39.79 -2.63
CA ASP A 43 -10.63 39.37 -3.37
C ASP A 43 -9.56 38.82 -2.40
N ILE A 44 -8.96 37.68 -2.75
CA ILE A 44 -7.93 37.02 -1.95
C ILE A 44 -6.75 37.95 -1.62
N LYS A 45 -6.42 38.92 -2.49
CA LYS A 45 -5.37 39.91 -2.24
C LYS A 45 -5.67 40.80 -1.05
N VAL A 46 -6.92 41.23 -0.91
CA VAL A 46 -7.37 42.08 0.20
C VAL A 46 -7.28 41.30 1.52
N VAL A 47 -7.59 40.01 1.50
CA VAL A 47 -7.45 39.13 2.67
C VAL A 47 -5.97 38.99 3.07
N ILE A 48 -5.08 38.78 2.10
CA ILE A 48 -3.63 38.70 2.34
C ILE A 48 -3.11 40.01 2.92
N GLU A 49 -3.51 41.16 2.37
CA GLU A 49 -3.10 42.49 2.87
C GLU A 49 -3.59 42.75 4.30
N ALA A 50 -4.82 42.34 4.63
CA ALA A 50 -5.35 42.46 5.98
C ALA A 50 -4.51 41.64 6.97
N VAL A 51 -4.21 40.39 6.62
CA VAL A 51 -3.37 39.51 7.46
C VAL A 51 -1.93 40.04 7.55
N ALA A 52 -1.37 40.58 6.46
CA ALA A 52 -0.03 41.17 6.45
C ALA A 52 0.09 42.33 7.45
N LYS A 53 -0.89 43.24 7.45
CA LYS A 53 -0.94 44.39 8.37
C LYS A 53 -1.05 43.95 9.84
N LEU A 54 -1.85 42.92 10.11
CA LEU A 54 -2.10 42.43 11.47
C LEU A 54 -0.97 41.55 12.00
N THR A 55 -0.31 40.79 11.14
CA THR A 55 0.80 39.89 11.52
C THR A 55 2.16 40.57 11.44
N GLY A 56 2.25 41.77 10.85
CA GLY A 56 3.50 42.50 10.65
C GLY A 56 4.48 41.81 9.70
N ARG A 57 4.00 40.90 8.84
CA ARG A 57 4.84 40.12 7.92
C ARG A 57 4.75 40.64 6.49
N ASN A 58 5.88 40.61 5.80
CA ASN A 58 5.95 40.96 4.39
C ASN A 58 5.50 39.78 3.53
N TYR A 59 4.59 40.04 2.59
CA TYR A 59 4.13 39.07 1.60
C TYR A 59 4.45 39.57 0.19
N ILE A 60 4.92 38.67 -0.67
CA ILE A 60 5.09 38.89 -2.10
C ILE A 60 4.03 38.07 -2.81
N ILE A 61 3.13 38.72 -3.55
CA ILE A 61 2.00 38.05 -4.20
C ILE A 61 2.29 37.93 -5.70
N ASP A 62 2.30 36.70 -6.23
CA ASP A 62 2.42 36.47 -7.67
C ASP A 62 1.18 37.01 -8.42
N GLN A 63 1.40 37.57 -9.62
CA GLN A 63 0.33 38.18 -10.43
C GLN A 63 -0.80 37.20 -10.80
N ARG A 64 -0.50 35.90 -10.80
CA ARG A 64 -1.44 34.81 -11.11
C ARG A 64 -2.38 34.49 -9.96
N VAL A 65 -2.10 34.99 -8.75
CA VAL A 65 -2.98 34.82 -7.58
C VAL A 65 -4.24 35.67 -7.77
N LYS A 66 -5.34 34.98 -8.08
CA LYS A 66 -6.67 35.57 -8.30
C LYS A 66 -7.73 34.66 -7.68
N GLY A 67 -8.81 35.26 -7.18
CA GLY A 67 -9.94 34.53 -6.64
C GLY A 67 -10.71 35.34 -5.62
N LYS A 68 -11.97 34.94 -5.39
CA LYS A 68 -12.80 35.49 -4.34
C LYS A 68 -12.92 34.51 -3.20
N VAL A 69 -12.82 35.02 -1.99
CA VAL A 69 -12.83 34.26 -0.74
C VAL A 69 -14.04 34.66 0.07
N THR A 70 -14.66 33.66 0.70
CA THR A 70 -15.65 33.86 1.75
C THR A 70 -15.16 33.14 3.01
N LEU A 71 -14.86 33.91 4.06
CA LEU A 71 -14.47 33.41 5.37
C LEU A 71 -15.53 33.83 6.39
N ILE A 72 -16.10 32.84 7.07
CA ILE A 72 -17.04 33.05 8.17
C ILE A 72 -16.30 32.72 9.46
N ALA A 73 -16.01 33.73 10.26
CA ALA A 73 -15.29 33.65 11.53
C ALA A 73 -16.25 34.04 12.68
N PRO A 74 -16.73 33.06 13.48
CA PRO A 74 -17.69 33.33 14.56
C PRO A 74 -17.04 33.86 15.84
N LYS A 75 -15.72 33.78 15.96
CA LYS A 75 -14.93 34.23 17.12
C LYS A 75 -13.72 35.02 16.66
N ALA A 76 -13.26 35.92 17.52
CA ALA A 76 -12.05 36.68 17.27
C ALA A 76 -10.83 35.73 17.20
N MET A 77 -9.93 35.99 16.26
CA MET A 77 -8.77 35.13 16.00
C MET A 77 -7.47 35.82 16.42
N SER A 78 -6.58 35.05 17.05
CA SER A 78 -5.20 35.48 17.34
C SER A 78 -4.38 35.66 16.05
N PRO A 79 -3.28 36.44 16.05
CA PRO A 79 -2.39 36.56 14.89
C PRO A 79 -1.88 35.21 14.34
N LYS A 80 -1.65 34.24 15.23
CA LYS A 80 -1.27 32.87 14.84
C LYS A 80 -2.40 32.15 14.11
N SER A 81 -3.61 32.17 14.67
CA SER A 81 -4.79 31.54 14.07
C SER A 81 -5.18 32.19 12.73
N LEU A 82 -4.95 33.49 12.58
CA LEU A 82 -5.14 34.21 11.31
C LEU A 82 -4.20 33.71 10.23
N ASN A 83 -2.94 33.47 10.56
CA ASN A 83 -1.98 32.91 9.62
C ASN A 83 -2.39 31.49 9.19
N GLU A 84 -2.76 30.62 10.13
CA GLU A 84 -3.24 29.26 9.84
C GLU A 84 -4.50 29.27 8.95
N THR A 85 -5.40 30.21 9.20
CA THR A 85 -6.62 30.40 8.39
C THR A 85 -6.27 30.89 6.98
N LEU A 86 -5.34 31.84 6.85
CA LEU A 86 -4.84 32.30 5.55
C LEU A 86 -4.24 31.15 4.74
N MET A 87 -3.40 30.32 5.36
CA MET A 87 -2.83 29.14 4.71
C MET A 87 -3.91 28.18 4.23
N SER A 88 -4.98 28.00 5.02
CA SER A 88 -6.11 27.16 4.64
C SER A 88 -6.87 27.72 3.43
N ILE A 89 -7.12 29.04 3.40
CA ILE A 89 -7.74 29.74 2.27
C ILE A 89 -6.89 29.58 1.00
N LEU A 90 -5.58 29.80 1.10
CA LEU A 90 -4.65 29.66 -0.03
C LEU A 90 -4.70 28.24 -0.62
N ARG A 91 -4.69 27.21 0.24
CA ARG A 91 -4.77 25.80 -0.18
C ARG A 91 -6.06 25.48 -0.94
N VAL A 92 -7.21 25.99 -0.47
CA VAL A 92 -8.50 25.79 -1.15
C VAL A 92 -8.50 26.35 -2.57
N HIS A 93 -7.78 27.45 -2.79
CA HIS A 93 -7.64 28.08 -4.09
C HIS A 93 -6.42 27.60 -4.91
N GLY A 94 -5.67 26.59 -4.43
CA GLY A 94 -4.52 26.03 -5.15
C GLY A 94 -3.27 26.91 -5.11
N TYR A 95 -3.15 27.77 -4.11
CA TYR A 95 -1.97 28.59 -3.85
C TYR A 95 -1.21 28.09 -2.62
N VAL A 96 0.08 28.39 -2.55
CA VAL A 96 0.93 28.09 -1.40
C VAL A 96 1.80 29.28 -1.05
N ALA A 97 2.10 29.40 0.24
CA ALA A 97 3.01 30.40 0.77
C ALA A 97 4.37 29.76 1.03
N ILE A 98 5.42 30.31 0.43
CA ILE A 98 6.80 29.85 0.58
C ILE A 98 7.53 30.85 1.47
N PRO A 99 8.01 30.46 2.66
CA PRO A 99 8.81 31.35 3.49
C PRO A 99 10.16 31.63 2.82
N GLY A 100 10.48 32.90 2.60
CA GLY A 100 11.81 33.37 2.21
C GLY A 100 12.50 34.11 3.36
N GLU A 101 13.72 34.60 3.13
CA GLU A 101 14.50 35.29 4.17
C GLU A 101 13.84 36.58 4.67
N ASN A 102 13.26 37.39 3.77
CA ASN A 102 12.70 38.70 4.11
C ASN A 102 11.18 38.82 3.89
N ALA A 103 10.58 37.92 3.12
CA ALA A 103 9.16 37.95 2.77
C ALA A 103 8.63 36.56 2.42
N ILE A 104 7.35 36.36 2.65
CA ILE A 104 6.63 35.13 2.31
C ILE A 104 6.06 35.27 0.90
N SER A 105 6.49 34.42 -0.02
CA SER A 105 6.04 34.45 -1.41
C SER A 105 4.79 33.59 -1.59
N ILE A 106 3.69 34.15 -2.08
CA ILE A 106 2.46 33.43 -2.40
C ILE A 106 2.44 33.15 -3.90
N VAL A 107 2.49 31.86 -4.24
CA VAL A 107 2.57 31.39 -5.62
C VAL A 107 1.54 30.28 -5.88
N PRO A 108 1.14 30.08 -7.13
CA PRO A 108 0.43 28.87 -7.57
C PRO A 108 1.16 27.58 -7.16
N ALA A 109 0.42 26.60 -6.64
CA ALA A 109 0.98 25.34 -6.11
C ALA A 109 1.77 24.55 -7.17
N ASN A 110 1.46 24.72 -8.46
CA ASN A 110 2.21 24.10 -9.56
C ASN A 110 3.61 24.69 -9.75
N LEU A 111 3.84 25.97 -9.42
CA LEU A 111 5.14 26.64 -9.52
C LEU A 111 6.01 26.42 -8.27
N ALA A 112 5.40 26.07 -7.14
CA ALA A 112 6.11 25.82 -5.89
C ALA A 112 6.88 24.49 -5.89
N ARG A 113 6.58 23.58 -6.82
CA ARG A 113 7.17 22.24 -6.90
C ARG A 113 8.69 22.26 -7.06
N ASP A 114 9.20 23.23 -7.83
CA ASP A 114 10.63 23.35 -8.13
C ASP A 114 11.46 23.91 -6.95
N ARG A 115 10.80 24.36 -5.88
CA ARG A 115 11.44 25.02 -4.73
C ARG A 115 11.40 24.20 -3.43
N ILE A 116 10.85 22.98 -3.45
CA ILE A 116 10.80 22.11 -2.27
C ILE A 116 12.16 21.43 -2.07
N SER A 117 12.81 21.70 -0.95
CA SER A 117 14.13 21.17 -0.62
C SER A 117 14.08 19.68 -0.28
N TYR A 118 14.94 18.89 -0.93
CA TYR A 118 15.20 17.48 -0.64
C TYR A 118 16.08 17.30 0.62
N LYS A 119 15.70 17.83 1.79
CA LYS A 119 16.33 17.36 3.04
C LYS A 119 15.59 17.80 4.30
N GLY A 120 15.44 16.83 5.19
CA GLY A 120 14.80 16.98 6.49
C GLY A 120 15.70 17.58 7.54
N GLU A 121 15.06 18.20 8.52
CA GLU A 121 15.43 18.07 9.94
C GLU A 121 14.37 18.69 10.88
N ASN A 122 13.43 19.49 10.37
CA ASN A 122 12.28 19.89 11.19
C ASN A 122 11.07 20.22 10.31
N LEU A 123 10.42 19.18 9.80
CA LEU A 123 9.27 19.34 8.93
C LEU A 123 7.99 19.17 9.76
N GLU A 124 7.18 20.22 9.79
CA GLU A 124 5.80 20.13 10.27
C GLU A 124 5.13 18.89 9.63
N LYS A 125 4.30 18.17 10.38
CA LYS A 125 3.67 16.89 9.97
C LYS A 125 2.87 16.96 8.65
N ASP A 126 2.65 18.16 8.13
CA ASP A 126 1.91 18.44 6.90
C ASP A 126 2.81 18.90 5.73
N SER A 127 4.13 18.89 5.92
CA SER A 127 5.09 19.25 4.87
C SER A 127 5.19 18.16 3.81
N TRP A 128 5.44 18.58 2.58
CA TRP A 128 5.61 17.70 1.43
C TRP A 128 7.07 17.27 1.30
N ILE A 129 7.29 15.97 1.13
CA ILE A 129 8.62 15.40 0.91
C ILE A 129 8.57 14.36 -0.20
N THR A 130 9.72 14.10 -0.81
CA THR A 130 9.91 12.98 -1.73
C THR A 130 10.75 11.92 -1.03
N GLU A 131 10.23 10.70 -0.90
CA GLU A 131 10.90 9.56 -0.27
C GLU A 131 10.97 8.38 -1.26
N VAL A 132 12.09 7.66 -1.24
CA VAL A 132 12.27 6.41 -1.96
C VAL A 132 11.97 5.25 -1.01
N ILE A 133 11.02 4.39 -1.38
CA ILE A 133 10.56 3.25 -0.59
C ILE A 133 10.96 1.96 -1.33
N GLU A 134 11.71 1.10 -0.66
CA GLU A 134 12.09 -0.21 -1.17
C GLU A 134 10.91 -1.20 -1.12
N VAL A 135 10.77 -2.02 -2.15
CA VAL A 135 9.79 -3.12 -2.22
C VAL A 135 10.52 -4.42 -2.55
N ARG A 136 10.27 -5.49 -1.77
CA ARG A 136 11.11 -6.70 -1.83
C ARG A 136 10.46 -7.88 -2.54
N ASN A 137 9.19 -8.14 -2.30
CA ASN A 137 8.51 -9.36 -2.77
C ASN A 137 7.54 -9.09 -3.92
N VAL A 138 6.84 -7.95 -3.86
CA VAL A 138 5.88 -7.55 -4.90
C VAL A 138 6.54 -6.61 -5.90
N SER A 139 6.15 -6.69 -7.17
CA SER A 139 6.60 -5.72 -8.19
C SER A 139 6.06 -4.32 -7.87
N ALA A 140 6.96 -3.33 -7.82
CA ALA A 140 6.64 -1.93 -7.59
C ALA A 140 5.58 -1.43 -8.60
N SER A 141 5.65 -1.84 -9.86
CA SER A 141 4.66 -1.47 -10.89
C SER A 141 3.24 -1.92 -10.56
N LYS A 142 3.07 -3.12 -9.96
CA LYS A 142 1.76 -3.62 -9.51
C LYS A 142 1.24 -2.80 -8.32
N LEU A 143 2.13 -2.40 -7.43
CA LEU A 143 1.77 -1.57 -6.27
C LEU A 143 1.33 -0.17 -6.68
N VAL A 144 1.91 0.42 -7.73
CA VAL A 144 1.48 1.74 -8.23
C VAL A 144 -0.01 1.76 -8.53
N ALA A 145 -0.54 0.75 -9.24
CA ALA A 145 -1.96 0.68 -9.59
C ALA A 145 -2.87 0.65 -8.35
N VAL A 146 -2.45 -0.03 -7.28
CA VAL A 146 -3.21 -0.18 -6.04
C VAL A 146 -3.08 1.05 -5.13
N LEU A 147 -1.89 1.66 -5.10
CA LEU A 147 -1.57 2.76 -4.19
C LEU A 147 -1.89 4.13 -4.77
N ARG A 148 -2.02 4.28 -6.10
CA ARG A 148 -2.29 5.57 -6.75
C ARG A 148 -3.53 6.30 -6.19
N PRO A 149 -4.66 5.63 -5.90
CA PRO A 149 -5.83 6.29 -5.29
C PRO A 149 -5.61 6.83 -3.87
N LEU A 150 -4.56 6.38 -3.17
CA LEU A 150 -4.24 6.80 -1.80
C LEU A 150 -3.26 7.99 -1.74
N VAL A 151 -2.66 8.34 -2.88
CA VAL A 151 -1.75 9.48 -3.02
C VAL A 151 -2.59 10.74 -3.23
N ALA A 152 -2.16 11.86 -2.64
CA ALA A 152 -2.83 13.14 -2.85
C ALA A 152 -2.88 13.50 -4.35
N ARG A 153 -3.84 14.34 -4.75
CA ARG A 153 -3.97 14.77 -6.17
C ARG A 153 -2.70 15.45 -6.68
N GLU A 154 -2.08 16.26 -5.82
CA GLU A 154 -0.79 16.92 -6.09
C GLU A 154 0.43 15.99 -5.93
N GLY A 155 0.22 14.78 -5.39
CA GLY A 155 1.26 13.80 -5.10
C GLY A 155 1.69 12.97 -6.30
N HIS A 156 2.95 12.56 -6.28
CA HIS A 156 3.56 11.75 -7.32
C HIS A 156 3.91 10.37 -6.78
N LEU A 157 3.65 9.34 -7.58
CA LEU A 157 3.95 7.95 -7.25
C LEU A 157 4.43 7.25 -8.52
N VAL A 158 5.68 6.81 -8.52
CA VAL A 158 6.30 6.14 -9.65
C VAL A 158 7.08 4.92 -9.18
N ALA A 159 7.03 3.86 -9.97
CA ALA A 159 7.88 2.70 -9.78
C ALA A 159 9.17 2.82 -10.59
N MET A 160 10.30 2.61 -9.93
CA MET A 160 11.59 2.33 -10.57
C MET A 160 11.63 0.83 -10.88
N GLN A 161 11.42 0.48 -12.14
CA GLN A 161 11.34 -0.94 -12.55
C GLN A 161 12.66 -1.68 -12.39
N GLU A 162 13.79 -1.00 -12.66
CA GLU A 162 15.13 -1.59 -12.59
C GLU A 162 15.54 -1.98 -11.17
N SER A 163 15.23 -1.13 -10.19
CA SER A 163 15.58 -1.35 -8.77
C SER A 163 14.41 -1.86 -7.92
N ASN A 164 13.24 -2.06 -8.51
CA ASN A 164 11.99 -2.39 -7.82
C ASN A 164 11.62 -1.46 -6.65
N ASN A 165 11.99 -0.18 -6.75
CA ASN A 165 11.71 0.82 -5.72
C ASN A 165 10.51 1.71 -6.11
N LEU A 166 9.89 2.35 -5.12
CA LEU A 166 8.82 3.33 -5.31
C LEU A 166 9.31 4.71 -4.91
N ILE A 167 9.20 5.68 -5.81
CA ILE A 167 9.39 7.10 -5.50
C ILE A 167 8.03 7.69 -5.17
N VAL A 168 7.90 8.27 -3.97
CA VAL A 168 6.65 8.87 -3.49
C VAL A 168 6.90 10.31 -3.08
N THR A 169 6.16 11.23 -3.68
CA THR A 169 6.12 12.65 -3.28
C THR A 169 4.75 12.97 -2.72
N ASP A 170 4.66 13.22 -1.41
CA ASP A 170 3.41 13.53 -0.71
C ASP A 170 3.70 14.14 0.69
N SER A 171 2.65 14.44 1.46
CA SER A 171 2.74 14.82 2.87
C SER A 171 3.33 13.69 3.73
N ILE A 172 4.15 14.05 4.71
CA ILE A 172 4.81 13.12 5.66
C ILE A 172 3.82 12.15 6.31
N LYS A 173 2.63 12.66 6.68
CA LYS A 173 1.56 11.84 7.26
C LYS A 173 1.07 10.77 6.29
N ASN A 174 0.93 11.12 5.00
CA ASN A 174 0.45 10.17 3.99
C ASN A 174 1.53 9.15 3.62
N ILE A 175 2.78 9.58 3.47
CA ILE A 175 3.91 8.68 3.21
C ILE A 175 4.04 7.65 4.33
N SER A 176 3.88 8.06 5.58
CA SER A 176 3.88 7.13 6.73
C SER A 176 2.72 6.12 6.66
N ARG A 177 1.54 6.51 6.17
CA ARG A 177 0.40 5.61 5.94
C ARG A 177 0.68 4.64 4.80
N ILE A 178 1.19 5.12 3.67
CA ILE A 178 1.57 4.31 2.50
C ILE A 178 2.61 3.26 2.91
N LYS A 179 3.66 3.64 3.65
CA LYS A 179 4.67 2.69 4.18
C LYS A 179 4.06 1.57 5.01
N LYS A 180 3.08 1.87 5.87
CA LYS A 180 2.38 0.84 6.67
C LYS A 180 1.57 -0.10 5.80
N ILE A 181 0.97 0.38 4.72
CA ILE A 181 0.21 -0.45 3.77
C ILE A 181 1.17 -1.34 2.98
N ILE A 182 2.25 -0.76 2.46
CA ILE A 182 3.28 -1.52 1.73
C ILE A 182 3.79 -2.69 2.58
N ARG A 183 4.13 -2.47 3.86
CA ARG A 183 4.58 -3.56 4.75
C ARG A 183 3.58 -4.69 4.95
N LYS A 184 2.28 -4.42 4.81
CA LYS A 184 1.23 -5.45 4.92
C LYS A 184 1.00 -6.21 3.61
N VAL A 185 1.26 -5.56 2.48
CA VAL A 185 1.04 -6.13 1.14
C VAL A 185 2.30 -6.80 0.60
N ASP A 186 3.48 -6.25 0.93
CA ASP A 186 4.80 -6.79 0.60
C ASP A 186 5.20 -7.93 1.55
N VAL A 187 4.32 -8.92 1.66
CA VAL A 187 4.61 -10.18 2.36
C VAL A 187 5.19 -11.19 1.37
N ASN A 188 6.18 -11.96 1.83
CA ASN A 188 6.76 -13.04 1.04
C ASN A 188 5.74 -14.17 0.85
N THR A 189 4.93 -14.05 -0.18
CA THR A 189 3.96 -15.07 -0.59
C THR A 189 4.59 -16.01 -1.63
N ALA A 190 5.48 -15.52 -2.49
CA ALA A 190 5.88 -16.21 -3.72
C ALA A 190 7.15 -17.07 -3.63
N ALA A 191 8.02 -16.91 -2.63
CA ALA A 191 9.39 -17.46 -2.69
C ALA A 191 9.63 -18.80 -1.97
N GLY A 192 8.58 -19.50 -1.53
CA GLY A 192 8.75 -20.81 -0.90
C GLY A 192 8.71 -21.95 -1.93
N TYR A 193 9.69 -22.84 -1.88
CA TYR A 193 9.63 -24.14 -2.53
C TYR A 193 9.46 -25.25 -1.49
N GLU A 194 8.76 -26.32 -1.87
CA GLU A 194 8.54 -27.49 -1.03
C GLU A 194 8.75 -28.74 -1.87
N ILE A 195 9.53 -29.69 -1.35
CA ILE A 195 9.83 -30.96 -2.00
C ILE A 195 9.06 -32.05 -1.28
N LEU A 196 8.20 -32.74 -2.00
CA LEU A 196 7.39 -33.85 -1.49
C LEU A 196 7.85 -35.15 -2.13
N LYS A 197 8.16 -36.14 -1.30
CA LYS A 197 8.50 -37.49 -1.76
C LYS A 197 7.24 -38.33 -1.86
N VAL A 198 7.01 -38.91 -3.02
CA VAL A 198 5.89 -39.82 -3.29
C VAL A 198 6.28 -41.24 -2.88
N ARG A 199 5.39 -41.96 -2.20
CA ARG A 199 5.67 -43.30 -1.65
C ARG A 199 5.02 -44.45 -2.42
N HIS A 200 3.77 -44.30 -2.85
CA HIS A 200 2.98 -45.38 -3.43
C HIS A 200 2.70 -45.17 -4.93
N GLY A 201 2.56 -43.92 -5.36
CA GLY A 201 2.33 -43.56 -6.77
C GLY A 201 3.59 -43.17 -7.57
N SER A 202 3.39 -42.91 -8.86
CA SER A 202 4.38 -42.21 -9.71
C SER A 202 4.17 -40.69 -9.59
N ALA A 203 5.27 -39.94 -9.33
CA ALA A 203 5.24 -38.49 -9.27
C ALA A 203 4.77 -37.85 -10.60
N GLU A 204 5.11 -38.46 -11.73
CA GLU A 204 4.69 -37.98 -13.06
C GLU A 204 3.17 -38.04 -13.23
N GLU A 205 2.56 -39.19 -12.92
CA GLU A 205 1.13 -39.41 -13.05
C GLU A 205 0.32 -38.51 -12.11
N MET A 206 0.82 -38.32 -10.88
CA MET A 206 0.20 -37.40 -9.94
C MET A 206 0.28 -35.96 -10.40
N VAL A 207 1.42 -35.49 -10.92
CA VAL A 207 1.52 -34.13 -11.46
C VAL A 207 0.59 -33.92 -12.64
N LYS A 208 0.43 -34.91 -13.54
CA LYS A 208 -0.54 -34.84 -14.65
C LYS A 208 -1.97 -34.73 -14.15
N THR A 209 -2.34 -35.56 -13.17
CA THR A 209 -3.69 -35.56 -12.57
C THR A 209 -3.97 -34.23 -11.86
N ILE A 210 -3.03 -33.74 -11.06
CA ILE A 210 -3.15 -32.46 -10.34
C ILE A 210 -3.27 -31.30 -11.33
N LYS A 211 -2.47 -31.28 -12.41
CA LYS A 211 -2.57 -30.26 -13.46
C LYS A 211 -3.92 -30.31 -14.20
N SER A 212 -4.55 -31.47 -14.31
CA SER A 212 -5.88 -31.62 -14.92
C SER A 212 -7.02 -31.16 -14.01
N VAL A 213 -6.87 -31.33 -12.69
CA VAL A 213 -7.88 -30.91 -11.69
C VAL A 213 -7.72 -29.41 -11.37
N MET A 214 -6.51 -28.88 -11.48
CA MET A 214 -6.26 -27.46 -11.22
C MET A 214 -6.83 -26.57 -12.33
N PRO A 215 -7.58 -25.51 -11.98
CA PRO A 215 -7.96 -24.49 -12.94
C PRO A 215 -6.68 -23.85 -13.52
N LYS A 216 -6.66 -23.63 -14.84
CA LYS A 216 -5.56 -22.93 -15.52
C LYS A 216 -5.25 -21.63 -14.77
N PRO A 217 -3.96 -21.28 -14.58
CA PRO A 217 -3.57 -20.21 -13.69
C PRO A 217 -4.21 -18.88 -14.11
N THR A 218 -5.21 -18.45 -13.36
CA THR A 218 -5.76 -17.10 -13.46
C THR A 218 -4.70 -16.12 -12.95
N ALA A 219 -4.46 -15.04 -13.71
CA ALA A 219 -3.40 -14.08 -13.46
C ALA A 219 -3.28 -13.68 -11.98
N GLY A 220 -2.22 -14.15 -11.31
CA GLY A 220 -1.91 -13.81 -9.91
C GLY A 220 -1.55 -14.98 -9.00
N VAL A 221 -1.91 -16.23 -9.35
CA VAL A 221 -1.50 -17.43 -8.61
C VAL A 221 -0.40 -18.15 -9.40
N ASP A 222 0.85 -17.78 -9.12
CA ASP A 222 2.03 -18.34 -9.79
C ASP A 222 2.44 -19.64 -9.07
N LEU A 223 1.63 -20.69 -9.20
CA LEU A 223 1.91 -22.02 -8.65
C LEU A 223 2.52 -22.89 -9.74
N LYS A 224 3.81 -23.19 -9.65
CA LYS A 224 4.52 -24.08 -10.57
C LYS A 224 4.76 -25.43 -9.90
N ILE A 225 4.33 -26.47 -10.61
CA ILE A 225 4.42 -27.87 -10.18
C ILE A 225 5.32 -28.60 -11.17
N ASN A 226 6.47 -29.06 -10.68
CA ASN A 226 7.43 -29.88 -11.41
C ASN A 226 7.62 -31.22 -10.69
N PHE A 227 8.15 -32.22 -11.40
CA PHE A 227 8.53 -33.50 -10.82
C PHE A 227 9.96 -33.83 -11.20
N ASP A 228 10.64 -34.60 -10.35
CA ASP A 228 11.91 -35.26 -10.64
C ASP A 228 11.65 -36.76 -10.68
N GLU A 229 11.74 -37.33 -11.89
CA GLU A 229 11.51 -38.75 -12.16
C GLU A 229 12.54 -39.63 -11.45
N ARG A 230 13.81 -39.19 -11.37
CA ARG A 230 14.90 -39.98 -10.80
C ARG A 230 14.72 -40.20 -9.30
N SER A 231 14.18 -39.21 -8.60
CA SER A 231 13.98 -39.25 -7.14
C SER A 231 12.53 -39.45 -6.72
N ASN A 232 11.60 -39.60 -7.67
CA ASN A 232 10.16 -39.69 -7.48
C ASN A 232 9.61 -38.56 -6.56
N ASN A 233 10.12 -37.35 -6.77
CA ASN A 233 9.79 -36.19 -5.96
C ASN A 233 8.96 -35.19 -6.75
N ILE A 234 8.03 -34.50 -6.07
CA ILE A 234 7.25 -33.39 -6.61
C ILE A 234 7.77 -32.10 -5.98
N VAL A 235 8.09 -31.12 -6.83
CA VAL A 235 8.54 -29.79 -6.43
C VAL A 235 7.41 -28.80 -6.64
N LEU A 236 6.99 -28.16 -5.55
CA LEU A 236 5.95 -27.14 -5.53
C LEU A 236 6.58 -25.77 -5.27
N SER A 237 6.25 -24.79 -6.10
CA SER A 237 6.65 -23.38 -5.90
C SER A 237 5.43 -22.48 -6.11
N GLY A 238 5.16 -21.57 -5.17
CA GLY A 238 3.95 -20.74 -5.20
C GLY A 238 3.55 -20.24 -3.81
N ASP A 239 2.32 -19.79 -3.61
CA ASP A 239 1.83 -19.32 -2.30
C ASP A 239 1.78 -20.43 -1.25
N SER A 240 2.16 -20.14 0.00
CA SER A 240 2.11 -21.10 1.11
C SER A 240 0.71 -21.67 1.34
N LYS A 241 -0.37 -20.91 1.16
CA LYS A 241 -1.73 -21.47 1.32
C LYS A 241 -2.04 -22.47 0.23
N THR A 242 -1.71 -22.13 -1.02
CA THR A 242 -1.91 -23.02 -2.17
C THR A 242 -1.06 -24.28 -2.08
N ARG A 243 0.21 -24.16 -1.65
CA ARG A 243 1.10 -25.32 -1.41
C ARG A 243 0.50 -26.27 -0.38
N LYS A 244 0.06 -25.77 0.78
CA LYS A 244 -0.58 -26.61 1.82
C LYS A 244 -1.80 -27.35 1.29
N GLY A 245 -2.65 -26.69 0.50
CA GLY A 245 -3.80 -27.33 -0.14
C GLY A 245 -3.39 -28.46 -1.08
N ILE A 246 -2.38 -28.25 -1.94
CA ILE A 246 -1.84 -29.31 -2.81
C ILE A 246 -1.20 -30.43 -2.01
N VAL A 247 -0.42 -30.12 -0.97
CA VAL A 247 0.22 -31.13 -0.11
C VAL A 247 -0.84 -32.06 0.48
N SER A 248 -1.95 -31.50 1.00
CA SER A 248 -3.06 -32.30 1.50
C SER A 248 -3.71 -33.17 0.41
N LEU A 249 -3.87 -32.63 -0.80
CA LEU A 249 -4.39 -33.40 -1.94
C LEU A 249 -3.44 -34.55 -2.32
N ILE A 250 -2.14 -34.29 -2.43
CA ILE A 250 -1.12 -35.32 -2.73
C ILE A 250 -1.14 -36.40 -1.65
N SER A 251 -1.22 -36.03 -0.36
CA SER A 251 -1.31 -37.02 0.73
C SER A 251 -2.59 -37.86 0.68
N GLN A 252 -3.69 -37.34 0.13
CA GLN A 252 -4.93 -38.10 -0.08
C GLN A 252 -4.87 -38.99 -1.33
N LEU A 253 -4.05 -38.65 -2.33
CA LEU A 253 -3.87 -39.48 -3.53
C LEU A 253 -2.78 -40.56 -3.34
N ASP A 254 -1.76 -40.29 -2.53
CA ASP A 254 -0.62 -41.20 -2.27
C ASP A 254 -0.96 -42.30 -1.24
N ILE A 255 -2.09 -42.97 -1.45
CA ILE A 255 -2.55 -44.10 -0.63
C ILE A 255 -1.99 -45.40 -1.23
N PRO A 256 -1.58 -46.37 -0.39
CA PRO A 256 -1.27 -47.71 -0.90
C PRO A 256 -2.50 -48.27 -1.61
N ILE A 257 -2.41 -48.43 -2.91
CA ILE A 257 -3.38 -49.24 -3.64
C ILE A 257 -3.13 -50.66 -3.15
N GLU A 258 -4.04 -51.18 -2.32
CA GLU A 258 -4.11 -52.61 -2.12
C GLU A 258 -4.38 -53.21 -3.49
N SER A 259 -3.30 -53.65 -4.13
CA SER A 259 -3.36 -54.54 -5.27
C SER A 259 -3.98 -55.84 -4.75
N ALA A 260 -5.29 -55.86 -4.56
CA ALA A 260 -6.06 -57.00 -4.96
C ALA A 260 -5.82 -57.10 -6.47
N GLY A 261 -4.69 -57.74 -6.80
CA GLY A 261 -4.21 -57.83 -8.17
C GLY A 261 -5.36 -58.29 -9.03
N ARG A 262 -5.58 -57.61 -10.17
CA ARG A 262 -6.49 -58.09 -11.22
C ARG A 262 -6.18 -59.54 -11.64
N VAL A 263 -5.02 -60.06 -11.24
CA VAL A 263 -4.57 -61.43 -11.43
C VAL A 263 -4.86 -62.24 -10.17
N GLN A 264 -5.94 -63.02 -10.20
CA GLN A 264 -6.19 -64.07 -9.23
C GLN A 264 -5.61 -65.38 -9.75
N VAL A 265 -4.66 -65.98 -9.01
CA VAL A 265 -4.12 -67.30 -9.35
C VAL A 265 -5.10 -68.36 -8.85
N VAL A 266 -5.65 -69.14 -9.78
CA VAL A 266 -6.56 -70.25 -9.47
C VAL A 266 -5.85 -71.55 -9.81
N TYR A 267 -5.59 -72.38 -8.78
CA TYR A 267 -5.00 -73.70 -8.95
C TYR A 267 -6.06 -74.70 -9.44
N LEU A 268 -5.75 -75.38 -10.54
CA LEU A 268 -6.62 -76.40 -11.14
C LEU A 268 -6.44 -77.72 -10.39
N ARG A 269 -7.55 -78.37 -10.02
CA ARG A 269 -7.52 -79.66 -9.31
C ARG A 269 -7.58 -80.88 -10.22
N TYR A 270 -8.27 -80.75 -11.37
CA TYR A 270 -8.62 -81.90 -12.24
C TYR A 270 -8.37 -81.65 -13.73
N ALA A 271 -7.80 -80.50 -14.10
CA ALA A 271 -7.58 -80.12 -15.49
C ALA A 271 -6.17 -79.58 -15.68
N LYS A 272 -5.57 -79.86 -16.85
CA LYS A 272 -4.30 -79.26 -17.27
C LYS A 272 -4.56 -77.84 -17.76
N ALA A 273 -3.68 -76.92 -17.38
CA ALA A 273 -3.82 -75.51 -17.76
C ALA A 273 -3.74 -75.32 -19.28
N GLU A 274 -2.86 -76.08 -19.95
CA GLU A 274 -2.63 -76.06 -21.41
C GLU A 274 -3.93 -76.27 -22.21
N ASP A 275 -4.77 -77.20 -21.76
CA ASP A 275 -6.02 -77.56 -22.44
C ASP A 275 -7.13 -76.52 -22.22
N LEU A 276 -7.05 -75.72 -21.14
CA LEU A 276 -8.05 -74.70 -20.80
C LEU A 276 -7.79 -73.34 -21.46
N VAL A 277 -6.53 -73.03 -21.81
CA VAL A 277 -6.17 -71.76 -22.48
C VAL A 277 -7.03 -71.46 -23.71
N PRO A 278 -7.16 -72.36 -24.71
CA PRO A 278 -7.91 -72.04 -25.92
C PRO A 278 -9.42 -71.87 -25.68
N VAL A 279 -9.97 -72.52 -24.65
CA VAL A 279 -11.39 -72.39 -24.28
C VAL A 279 -11.65 -71.04 -23.60
N LEU A 280 -10.80 -70.67 -22.64
CA LEU A 280 -10.93 -69.41 -21.92
C LEU A 280 -10.66 -68.18 -22.82
N GLN A 281 -9.75 -68.29 -23.78
CA GLN A 281 -9.50 -67.25 -24.80
C GLN A 281 -10.74 -67.01 -25.69
N LYS A 282 -11.42 -68.08 -26.10
CA LYS A 282 -12.67 -67.98 -26.87
C LYS A 282 -13.78 -67.27 -26.08
N ILE A 283 -13.91 -67.60 -24.79
CA ILE A 283 -14.90 -66.97 -23.90
C ILE A 283 -14.56 -65.50 -23.65
N SER A 284 -13.30 -65.16 -23.42
CA SER A 284 -12.86 -63.78 -23.19
C SER A 284 -13.08 -62.89 -24.42
N THR A 285 -12.77 -63.40 -25.61
CA THR A 285 -12.98 -62.68 -26.86
C THR A 285 -14.47 -62.47 -27.15
N ASN A 286 -15.31 -63.47 -26.86
CA ASN A 286 -16.75 -63.32 -27.02
C ASN A 286 -17.35 -62.31 -26.02
N ARG A 287 -16.85 -62.30 -24.78
CA ARG A 287 -17.31 -61.36 -23.75
C ARG A 287 -16.90 -59.91 -24.03
N SER A 288 -15.74 -59.66 -24.61
CA SER A 288 -15.34 -58.30 -25.04
C SER A 288 -16.18 -57.79 -26.22
N LEU A 289 -16.60 -58.69 -27.11
CA LEU A 289 -17.54 -58.37 -28.20
C LEU A 289 -18.95 -58.06 -27.70
N LEU A 290 -19.42 -58.76 -26.65
CA LEU A 290 -20.71 -58.48 -26.01
C LEU A 290 -20.71 -57.12 -25.29
N ASN A 291 -19.66 -56.80 -24.54
CA ASN A 291 -19.56 -55.53 -23.82
C ASN A 291 -19.48 -54.31 -24.77
N SER A 292 -18.85 -54.46 -25.95
CA SER A 292 -18.79 -53.39 -26.96
C SER A 292 -20.10 -53.21 -27.74
N ALA A 293 -20.96 -54.24 -27.78
CA ALA A 293 -22.30 -54.14 -28.36
C ALA A 293 -23.28 -53.42 -27.43
N ASP A 294 -23.16 -53.61 -26.10
CA ASP A 294 -24.01 -52.92 -25.11
C ASP A 294 -23.70 -51.41 -25.01
N GLU A 295 -22.42 -50.99 -25.09
CA GLU A 295 -22.03 -49.56 -25.11
C GLU A 295 -22.56 -48.81 -26.33
N ASN A 296 -22.67 -49.47 -27.49
CA ASN A 296 -23.16 -48.83 -28.71
C ASN A 296 -24.71 -48.69 -28.77
N SER A 297 -25.43 -49.40 -27.90
CA SER A 297 -26.90 -49.33 -27.80
C SER A 297 -27.41 -48.27 -26.81
N SER A 298 -26.53 -47.76 -25.94
CA SER A 298 -26.85 -46.77 -24.91
C SER A 298 -26.52 -45.32 -25.32
N GLY A 299 -25.93 -45.11 -26.50
CA GLY A 299 -25.63 -43.80 -27.08
C GLY A 299 -26.71 -43.21 -27.99
N VAL A 300 -27.86 -43.88 -28.17
CA VAL A 300 -29.01 -43.34 -28.92
C VAL A 300 -30.22 -43.27 -28.00
N LYS A 301 -30.26 -42.25 -27.16
CA LYS A 301 -31.49 -41.63 -26.64
C LYS A 301 -31.21 -40.20 -26.21
#